data_AF-A0A562RGF1-F1
#
_entry.id   AF-A0A562RGF1-F1
#
_cell.length_a   1.000
_cell.length_b   1.000
_cell.length_c   1.000
_cell.angle_alpha   90.00
_cell.angle_beta   90.00
_cell.angle_gamma   90.00
#
_symmetry.space_group_name_H-M   'P 1'
#
loop_
_entity.id
_entity.type
_entity.pdbx_description
1 polymer ?
#
loop_
_entity_poly.entity_id
_entity_poly.type
_entity_poly.pdbx_seq_one_letter_code
_entity_poly.pdbx_strand_id
1 'polypeptide(L)' 'MLKKIALSVAVVVAVIGAASAYASRPYSIDYGYYDDNGSLVGEAYLPCSGHLIMLGGEVTANMVEQGRQPCH' A
#
# COMPACT_ATOMS: atom_id res chain seq x y z
N MET A 1 10.18 30.47 -32.19
CA MET A 1 10.68 29.25 -31.49
C MET A 1 10.38 29.26 -29.98
N LEU A 2 10.33 30.42 -29.30
CA LEU A 2 10.02 30.54 -27.86
C LEU A 2 8.70 29.89 -27.39
N LYS A 3 7.61 30.00 -28.17
CA LYS A 3 6.27 29.49 -27.81
C LYS A 3 6.19 27.97 -27.60
N LYS A 4 7.05 27.19 -28.27
CA LYS A 4 7.01 25.72 -28.19
C LYS A 4 7.63 25.22 -26.87
N ILE A 5 8.64 25.92 -26.35
CA ILE A 5 9.34 25.56 -25.12
C ILE A 5 8.47 25.81 -23.88
N ALA A 6 7.74 26.95 -23.87
CA ALA A 6 6.83 27.28 -22.77
C ALA A 6 5.69 26.25 -22.60
N LEU A 7 5.20 25.70 -23.72
CA LEU A 7 4.15 24.68 -23.70
C LEU A 7 4.65 23.36 -23.07
N SER A 8 5.89 22.97 -23.39
CA SER A 8 6.52 21.76 -22.85
C SER A 8 6.70 21.82 -21.33
N VAL A 9 7.12 22.97 -20.81
CA VAL A 9 7.34 23.16 -19.36
C VAL A 9 6.02 23.10 -18.60
N ALA A 10 4.95 23.73 -19.12
CA ALA A 10 3.63 23.70 -18.47
C ALA A 10 3.06 22.28 -18.37
N VAL A 11 3.27 21.44 -19.39
CA VAL A 11 2.84 20.04 -19.37
C VAL A 11 3.62 19.24 -18.34
N VAL A 12 4.94 19.41 -18.27
CA VAL A 12 5.78 18.70 -17.27
C VAL A 12 5.37 19.07 -15.85
N VAL A 13 5.14 20.36 -15.56
CA VAL A 13 4.70 20.81 -14.24
C VAL A 13 3.30 20.27 -13.88
N ALA A 14 2.37 20.21 -14.84
CA ALA A 14 1.03 19.66 -14.61
C ALA A 14 1.06 18.14 -14.33
N VAL A 15 1.93 17.40 -15.03
CA VAL A 15 2.08 15.95 -14.80
C VAL A 15 2.71 15.67 -13.43
N ILE A 16 3.71 16.47 -13.01
CA ILE A 16 4.34 16.31 -11.70
C ILE A 16 3.36 16.64 -10.56
N GLY A 17 2.57 17.71 -10.70
CA GLY A 17 1.57 18.10 -9.68
C GLY A 17 0.45 17.06 -9.50
N ALA A 18 0.03 16.39 -10.58
CA ALA A 18 -0.95 15.31 -10.50
C ALA A 18 -0.40 14.07 -9.79
N ALA A 19 0.89 13.74 -9.99
CA ALA A 19 1.50 12.57 -9.36
C ALA A 19 1.53 12.66 -7.82
N SER A 20 1.72 13.85 -7.26
CA SER A 20 1.70 14.04 -5.79
C SER A 20 0.34 13.82 -5.13
N ALA A 21 -0.77 13.96 -5.87
CA ALA A 21 -2.11 13.70 -5.34
C ALA A 21 -2.45 12.20 -5.28
N TYR A 22 -1.72 11.36 -6.03
CA TYR A 22 -1.89 9.91 -6.08
C TYR A 22 -0.89 9.15 -5.20
N ALA A 23 -0.09 9.85 -4.39
CA ALA A 23 0.59 9.23 -3.26
C ALA A 23 -0.50 8.70 -2.32
N SER A 24 -0.84 7.43 -2.50
CA SER A 24 -1.89 6.73 -1.78
C SER A 24 -1.61 6.91 -0.30
N ARG A 25 -2.59 7.35 0.49
CA ARG A 25 -2.43 7.41 1.94
C ARG A 25 -1.93 6.04 2.42
N PRO A 26 -0.91 5.97 3.30
CA PRO A 26 -0.53 4.70 3.88
C PRO A 26 -1.77 4.10 4.56
N TYR A 27 -1.89 2.77 4.51
CA TYR A 27 -2.91 2.02 5.21
C TYR A 27 -2.23 1.11 6.21
N SER A 28 -2.90 0.87 7.32
CA SER A 28 -2.62 -0.31 8.12
C SER A 28 -3.47 -1.48 7.65
N ILE A 29 -2.92 -2.70 7.70
CA ILE A 29 -3.56 -3.91 7.15
C ILE A 29 -3.40 -5.05 8.14
N ASP A 30 -4.49 -5.75 8.42
CA ASP A 30 -4.51 -6.99 9.19
C ASP A 30 -4.50 -8.19 8.23
N TYR A 31 -3.60 -9.15 8.47
CA TYR A 31 -3.45 -10.36 7.66
C TYR A 31 -3.68 -11.62 8.51
N GLY A 32 -4.40 -12.57 7.94
CA GLY A 32 -4.51 -13.94 8.45
C GLY A 32 -3.76 -14.93 7.56
N TYR A 33 -3.08 -15.89 8.16
CA TYR A 33 -2.46 -17.03 7.50
C TYR A 33 -3.31 -18.28 7.75
N TYR A 34 -3.63 -19.00 6.68
CA TYR A 34 -4.48 -20.17 6.73
C TYR A 34 -3.73 -21.44 6.31
N ASP A 35 -4.09 -22.58 6.89
CA ASP A 35 -3.62 -23.88 6.39
C ASP A 35 -4.38 -24.30 5.11
N ASP A 36 -4.00 -25.43 4.53
CA ASP A 36 -4.66 -25.98 3.34
C ASP A 36 -6.12 -26.43 3.60
N ASN A 37 -6.52 -26.52 4.87
CA ASN A 37 -7.88 -26.85 5.28
C ASN A 37 -8.74 -25.58 5.52
N GLY A 38 -8.16 -24.39 5.39
CA GLY A 38 -8.83 -23.10 5.65
C GLY A 38 -8.93 -22.73 7.13
N SER A 39 -8.15 -23.36 8.01
CA SER A 39 -8.04 -23.00 9.43
C SER A 39 -7.06 -21.85 9.60
N LEU A 40 -7.41 -20.86 10.43
CA LEU A 40 -6.49 -19.76 10.78
C LEU A 40 -5.35 -20.31 11.66
N VAL A 41 -4.11 -20.18 11.19
CA VAL A 41 -2.91 -20.68 11.86
C VAL A 41 -1.92 -19.59 12.25
N GLY A 42 -2.09 -18.36 11.74
CA GLY A 42 -1.25 -17.23 12.10
C GLY A 42 -1.85 -15.88 11.73
N GLU A 43 -1.29 -14.82 12.32
CA GLU A 43 -1.76 -13.45 12.15
C GLU A 43 -0.57 -12.50 12.01
N ALA A 44 -0.70 -11.51 11.13
CA ALA A 44 0.25 -10.42 10.98
C ALA A 44 -0.45 -9.08 10.81
N TYR A 45 0.27 -8.03 11.15
CA TYR A 45 -0.19 -6.65 11.07
C TYR A 45 0.84 -5.82 10.32
N LEU A 46 0.41 -5.13 9.27
CA LEU A 46 1.19 -4.10 8.61
C LEU A 46 0.77 -2.74 9.18
N PRO A 47 1.51 -2.16 10.14
CA PRO A 47 1.29 -0.80 10.61
C PRO A 47 1.55 0.22 9.50
N CYS A 48 1.07 1.43 9.75
CA CYS A 48 1.33 2.62 8.94
C CYS A 48 2.82 2.94 8.71
N SER A 49 3.71 2.42 9.56
CA SER A 49 5.17 2.57 9.41
C SER A 49 5.78 1.69 8.32
N GLY A 50 5.01 0.74 7.76
CA GLY A 50 5.40 -0.02 6.56
C GLY A 50 6.17 -1.33 6.80
N HIS A 51 6.33 -1.76 8.06
CA HIS A 51 7.01 -3.02 8.39
C HIS A 51 6.01 -4.06 8.91
N LEU A 52 5.84 -5.18 8.21
CA LEU A 52 4.96 -6.27 8.64
C LEU A 52 5.43 -6.85 9.98
N ILE A 53 4.51 -6.96 10.93
CA ILE A 53 4.72 -7.50 12.28
C ILE A 53 3.94 -8.81 12.39
N MET A 54 4.62 -9.91 12.70
CA MET A 54 3.94 -11.15 13.06
C MET A 54 3.36 -11.02 14.48
N LEU A 55 2.04 -11.17 14.61
CA LEU A 55 1.36 -11.14 15.91
C LEU A 55 1.46 -12.50 16.61
N GLY A 56 1.43 -13.58 15.84
CA GLY A 56 1.60 -14.94 16.35
C GLY A 56 1.27 -16.01 15.32
N GLY A 57 1.58 -17.26 15.67
CA GLY A 57 1.26 -18.44 14.86
C GLY A 57 2.25 -18.71 13.72
N GLU A 58 1.76 -19.38 12.68
CA GLU A 58 2.53 -19.89 11.55
C GLU A 58 2.41 -18.98 10.31
N VAL A 59 3.49 -18.88 9.54
CA VAL A 59 3.49 -18.21 8.23
C VAL A 59 3.29 -19.26 7.15
N THR A 60 2.19 -19.14 6.41
CA THR A 60 1.88 -20.02 5.27
C THR A 60 1.83 -19.24 3.97
N ALA A 61 1.72 -19.94 2.84
CA ALA A 61 1.52 -19.29 1.54
C ALA A 61 0.12 -18.67 1.40
N ASN A 62 -0.85 -19.11 2.22
CA ASN A 62 -2.25 -18.68 2.15
C ASN A 62 -2.49 -17.47 3.07
N MET A 63 -1.92 -16.32 2.69
CA MET A 63 -2.09 -15.06 3.39
C MET A 63 -3.28 -14.28 2.83
N VAL A 64 -4.19 -13.83 3.69
CA VAL A 64 -5.41 -13.09 3.33
C VAL A 64 -5.47 -11.79 4.10
N GLU A 65 -5.73 -10.68 3.40
CA GLU A 65 -6.08 -9.40 4.02
C GLU A 65 -7.46 -9.52 4.67
N GLN A 66 -7.51 -9.39 6.00
CA GLN A 66 -8.75 -9.44 6.78
C GLN A 66 -9.39 -8.06 6.93
N GLY A 67 -8.57 -7.02 6.96
CA GLY A 67 -9.04 -5.64 7.08
C GLY A 67 -7.96 -4.64 6.72
N ARG A 68 -8.41 -3.44 6.34
CA ARG A 68 -7.52 -2.28 6.18
C ARG A 68 -8.13 -1.03 6.78
N GLN A 69 -7.29 -0.19 7.35
CA GLN A 69 -7.68 1.11 7.88
C GLN A 69 -6.75 2.21 7.36
N PRO A 70 -7.27 3.37 6.95
CA PRO A 70 -6.44 4.49 6.55
C PRO A 70 -5.59 4.97 7.72
N CYS A 71 -4.33 5.28 7.46
CA CYS A 71 -3.46 5.90 8.47
C CYS A 71 -3.91 7.34 8.74
N HIS A 72 -3.84 7.74 10.01
CA HIS A 72 -4.18 9.08 10.50
C HIS A 72 -2.95 9.98 10.58
#